data_AF-A0A6G0Y323-F1
#
_entry.id   AF-A0A6G0Y323-F1
#
_cell.length_a   1.000
_cell.length_b   1.000
_cell.length_c   1.000
_cell.angle_alpha   90.00
_cell.angle_beta   90.00
_cell.angle_gamma   90.00
#
_symmetry.space_group_name_H-M   'P 1'
#
loop_
_entity.id
_entity.type
_entity.pdbx_description
1 polymer ?
#
loop_
_entity_poly.entity_id
_entity_poly.type
_entity_poly.pdbx_seq_one_letter_code
_entity_poly.pdbx_strand_id
1 'polypeptide(L)'
;EKYKDLLKAACCEVLSYTSNDEINAYVLSESSMFVTKRRFILKTCGTTTPIECIKPLLINVHEFTGFDEVEDVFYSRKNFERPELQKDTYRNFKLEIESLNIIFKGTGVARCLRSSKTDDSWYLYALHPVECFGKEKQNPDQTLEILMTNLDPHVMQIFTKEQSANASQATQDSGISELLPNMKIDNFLFYPCGYSMNGVAKEVRLYQN
;
A
#
# COMPACT_ATOMS: atom_id res chain seq x y z
N GLU A 1 -7.60 0.39 18.22
CA GLU A 1 -8.08 1.79 18.32
C GLU A 1 -7.06 2.82 17.83
N LYS A 2 -5.78 2.79 18.24
CA LYS A 2 -4.77 3.80 17.82
C LYS A 2 -4.36 3.78 16.32
N TYR A 3 -4.67 2.72 15.56
CA TYR A 3 -4.54 2.77 14.09
C TYR A 3 -5.47 3.80 13.46
N LYS A 4 -6.55 4.22 14.15
CA LYS A 4 -7.46 5.28 13.67
C LYS A 4 -6.74 6.62 13.57
N ASP A 5 -5.86 6.95 14.51
CA ASP A 5 -5.10 8.20 14.47
C ASP A 5 -4.10 8.23 13.32
N LEU A 6 -3.46 7.07 13.06
CA LEU A 6 -2.58 6.87 11.91
C LEU A 6 -3.32 7.03 10.59
N LEU A 7 -4.47 6.35 10.43
CA LEU A 7 -5.24 6.41 9.20
C LEU A 7 -5.89 7.78 9.02
N LYS A 8 -6.29 8.46 10.10
CA LYS A 8 -6.76 9.85 10.05
C LYS A 8 -5.67 10.80 9.55
N ALA A 9 -4.42 10.63 9.98
CA ALA A 9 -3.29 11.40 9.46
C ALA A 9 -3.03 11.13 7.97
N ALA A 10 -3.32 9.91 7.50
CA ALA A 10 -3.25 9.54 6.08
C ALA A 10 -4.52 9.89 5.28
N CYS A 11 -5.54 10.51 5.89
CA CYS A 11 -6.86 10.73 5.29
C CYS A 11 -7.55 9.44 4.79
N CYS A 12 -7.42 8.34 5.54
CA CYS A 12 -7.97 7.02 5.22
C CYS A 12 -8.99 6.56 6.27
N GLU A 13 -9.96 5.76 5.82
CA GLU A 13 -10.96 5.11 6.68
C GLU A 13 -10.95 3.59 6.46
N VAL A 14 -11.19 2.82 7.52
CA VAL A 14 -11.29 1.36 7.46
C VAL A 14 -12.70 0.95 7.05
N LEU A 15 -12.81 0.14 6.01
CA LEU A 15 -14.07 -0.42 5.52
C LEU A 15 -14.30 -1.85 6.03
N SER A 16 -13.24 -2.67 5.99
CA SER A 16 -13.29 -4.06 6.43
C SER A 16 -11.96 -4.48 7.05
N TYR A 17 -11.99 -5.56 7.82
CA TYR A 17 -10.84 -6.11 8.53
C TYR A 17 -10.88 -7.63 8.55
N THR A 18 -9.73 -8.22 8.25
CA THR A 18 -9.50 -9.65 8.31
C THR A 18 -8.16 -9.93 8.97
N SER A 19 -8.08 -10.99 9.78
CA SER A 19 -6.82 -11.42 10.39
C SER A 19 -6.63 -12.93 10.43
N ASN A 20 -5.38 -13.31 10.67
CA ASN A 20 -4.93 -14.63 11.09
C ASN A 20 -3.82 -14.47 12.16
N ASP A 21 -3.15 -15.56 12.52
CA ASP A 21 -2.13 -15.56 13.58
C ASP A 21 -0.92 -14.66 13.29
N GLU A 22 -0.66 -14.35 12.01
CA GLU A 22 0.55 -13.64 11.55
C GLU A 22 0.24 -12.23 10.97
N ILE A 23 -0.98 -12.03 10.47
CA ILE A 23 -1.35 -10.88 9.64
C ILE A 23 -2.66 -10.26 10.15
N ASN A 24 -2.64 -8.94 10.27
CA ASN A 24 -3.82 -8.09 10.32
C ASN A 24 -3.93 -7.33 9.00
N ALA A 25 -5.00 -7.54 8.25
CA ALA A 25 -5.27 -6.90 6.96
C ALA A 25 -6.52 -6.03 7.04
N TYR A 26 -6.43 -4.82 6.50
CA TYR A 26 -7.51 -3.82 6.52
C TYR A 26 -7.78 -3.37 5.10
N VAL A 27 -9.04 -3.51 4.67
CA VAL A 27 -9.53 -2.86 3.45
C VAL A 27 -9.89 -1.43 3.85
N LEU A 28 -9.28 -0.47 3.18
CA LEU A 28 -9.51 0.95 3.36
C LEU A 28 -10.32 1.49 2.18
N SER A 29 -10.82 2.73 2.27
CA SER A 29 -11.47 3.37 1.14
C SER A 29 -10.51 3.51 -0.05
N GLU A 30 -10.67 2.62 -1.05
CA GLU A 30 -9.82 2.42 -2.24
C GLU A 30 -8.34 2.10 -1.95
N SER A 31 -8.05 1.46 -0.80
CA SER A 31 -6.69 1.36 -0.28
C SER A 31 -6.54 0.15 0.65
N SER A 32 -5.32 -0.19 1.06
CA SER A 32 -5.09 -1.34 1.95
C SER A 32 -3.99 -1.08 2.97
N MET A 33 -4.15 -1.67 4.15
CA MET A 33 -3.13 -1.67 5.19
C MET A 33 -2.91 -3.09 5.71
N PHE A 34 -1.65 -3.48 5.88
CA PHE A 34 -1.24 -4.76 6.44
C PHE A 34 -0.29 -4.54 7.61
N VAL A 35 -0.54 -5.24 8.70
CA VAL A 35 0.30 -5.21 9.92
C VAL A 35 0.65 -6.63 10.30
N THR A 36 1.94 -6.92 10.36
CA THR A 36 2.51 -8.18 10.84
C THR A 36 3.46 -7.91 12.01
N LYS A 37 4.12 -8.94 12.55
CA LYS A 37 5.01 -8.79 13.72
C LYS A 37 6.09 -7.72 13.58
N ARG A 38 6.72 -7.59 12.39
CA ARG A 38 7.82 -6.63 12.13
C ARG A 38 7.68 -5.86 10.81
N ARG A 39 6.54 -5.96 10.13
CA ARG A 39 6.30 -5.29 8.83
C ARG A 39 4.96 -4.58 8.84
N PHE A 40 4.98 -3.32 8.41
CA PHE A 40 3.81 -2.47 8.18
C PHE A 40 3.78 -2.08 6.70
N ILE A 41 2.63 -2.24 6.05
CA ILE A 41 2.40 -1.84 4.66
C ILE A 41 1.16 -0.96 4.65
N LEU A 42 1.25 0.20 4.02
CA LEU A 42 0.11 1.08 3.75
C LEU A 42 0.18 1.51 2.28
N LYS A 43 -0.83 1.14 1.50
CA LYS A 43 -1.00 1.60 0.12
C LYS A 43 -2.27 2.43 0.05
N THR A 44 -2.10 3.68 -0.34
CA THR A 44 -3.20 4.63 -0.48
C THR A 44 -3.35 5.13 -1.92
N CYS A 45 -4.51 5.69 -2.26
CA CYS A 45 -4.79 6.30 -3.57
C CYS A 45 -5.38 7.72 -3.43
N GLY A 46 -5.83 8.31 -4.54
CA GLY A 46 -6.49 9.61 -4.54
C GLY A 46 -5.56 10.74 -4.10
N THR A 47 -6.02 11.57 -3.16
CA THR A 47 -5.28 12.73 -2.60
C THR A 47 -4.84 12.51 -1.16
N THR A 48 -4.76 11.24 -0.74
CA THR A 48 -4.31 10.83 0.59
C THR A 48 -2.85 11.20 0.85
N THR A 49 -2.45 11.24 2.13
CA THR A 49 -1.13 11.74 2.53
C THR A 49 -0.34 10.70 3.36
N PRO A 50 0.14 9.61 2.74
CA PRO A 50 0.75 8.49 3.47
C PRO A 50 2.05 8.85 4.22
N ILE A 51 2.85 9.83 3.79
CA ILE A 51 4.07 10.25 4.51
C ILE A 51 3.73 10.83 5.90
N GLU A 52 2.58 11.50 6.04
CA GLU A 52 2.15 12.13 7.30
C GLU A 52 1.87 11.09 8.39
N CYS A 53 1.59 9.84 8.01
CA CYS A 53 1.30 8.76 8.93
C CYS A 53 2.57 8.14 9.57
N ILE A 54 3.75 8.40 9.00
CA ILE A 54 5.01 7.75 9.42
C ILE A 54 5.40 8.14 10.84
N LYS A 55 5.35 9.43 11.20
CA LYS A 55 5.71 9.84 12.58
C LYS A 55 4.78 9.25 13.64
N PRO A 56 3.44 9.33 13.51
CA PRO A 56 2.52 8.62 14.40
C PRO A 56 2.75 7.09 14.43
N LEU A 57 3.08 6.48 13.29
CA LEU A 57 3.41 5.05 13.21
C LEU A 57 4.61 4.72 14.10
N LEU A 58 5.72 5.42 13.93
CA LEU A 58 6.95 5.15 14.68
C LEU A 58 6.75 5.33 16.19
N ILE A 59 6.03 6.37 16.61
CA ILE A 59 5.69 6.59 18.02
C ILE A 59 4.87 5.41 18.56
N ASN A 60 3.80 5.02 17.85
CA ASN A 60 2.96 3.90 18.28
C ASN A 60 3.77 2.59 18.32
N VAL A 61 4.58 2.30 17.31
CA VAL A 61 5.41 1.09 17.27
C VAL A 61 6.31 1.03 18.50
N HIS A 62 7.01 2.11 18.82
CA HIS A 62 7.85 2.19 20.01
C HIS A 62 7.04 1.97 21.30
N GLU A 63 5.93 2.68 21.49
CA GLU A 63 5.07 2.56 22.67
C GLU A 63 4.55 1.13 22.90
N PHE A 64 4.17 0.41 21.84
CA PHE A 64 3.50 -0.90 21.96
C PHE A 64 4.45 -2.09 21.92
N THR A 65 5.58 -1.96 21.23
CA THR A 65 6.47 -3.10 20.95
C THR A 65 7.85 -2.93 21.54
N GLY A 66 8.22 -1.71 21.93
CA GLY A 66 9.58 -1.36 22.34
C GLY A 66 10.57 -1.23 21.17
N PHE A 67 10.15 -1.46 19.92
CA PHE A 67 11.03 -1.25 18.77
C PHE A 67 11.35 0.25 18.60
N ASP A 68 12.63 0.56 18.51
CA ASP A 68 13.19 1.91 18.42
C ASP A 68 13.99 2.14 17.13
N GLU A 69 14.24 1.08 16.36
CA GLU A 69 14.95 1.13 15.08
C GLU A 69 14.08 0.63 13.93
N VAL A 70 14.28 1.24 12.75
CA VAL A 70 13.63 0.83 11.49
C VAL A 70 14.64 0.05 10.67
N GLU A 71 14.31 -1.21 10.37
CA GLU A 71 15.18 -2.09 9.58
C GLU A 71 15.18 -1.71 8.10
N ASP A 72 14.03 -1.48 7.48
CA ASP A 72 13.93 -1.05 6.09
C ASP A 72 12.77 -0.07 5.90
N VAL A 73 12.92 0.85 4.95
CA VAL A 73 11.81 1.71 4.47
C VAL A 73 11.76 1.61 2.96
N PHE A 74 10.56 1.38 2.43
CA PHE A 74 10.28 1.53 1.00
C PHE A 74 9.06 2.45 0.85
N TYR A 75 9.29 3.62 0.26
CA TYR A 75 8.21 4.50 -0.20
C TYR A 75 8.29 4.57 -1.73
N SER A 76 7.27 4.08 -2.40
CA SER A 76 7.23 4.03 -3.86
C SER A 76 5.90 4.48 -4.41
N ARG A 77 5.93 4.94 -5.66
CA ARG A 77 4.73 5.19 -6.47
C ARG A 77 5.06 5.29 -7.95
N LYS A 78 4.08 5.01 -8.79
CA LYS A 78 4.11 5.43 -10.19
C LYS A 78 3.94 6.95 -10.30
N ASN A 79 4.36 7.53 -11.42
CA ASN A 79 4.00 8.90 -11.78
C ASN A 79 2.46 9.07 -11.77
N PHE A 80 2.00 10.16 -11.14
CA PHE A 80 0.58 10.51 -11.15
C PHE A 80 0.12 10.93 -12.54
N GLU A 81 -1.13 10.66 -12.87
CA GLU A 81 -1.78 11.19 -14.07
C GLU A 81 -2.01 12.71 -13.95
N ARG A 82 -2.36 13.17 -12.74
CA ARG A 82 -2.65 14.58 -12.43
C ARG A 82 -1.92 15.05 -11.17
N PRO A 83 -0.59 15.28 -11.23
CA PRO A 83 0.20 15.68 -10.07
C PRO A 83 -0.27 16.99 -9.41
N GLU A 84 -0.91 17.88 -10.16
CA GLU A 84 -1.39 19.18 -9.69
C GLU A 84 -2.54 19.09 -8.68
N LEU A 85 -3.28 17.98 -8.67
CA LEU A 85 -4.36 17.72 -7.71
C LEU A 85 -3.86 17.27 -6.34
N GLN A 86 -2.58 16.90 -6.24
CA GLN A 86 -1.98 16.45 -4.99
C GLN A 86 -1.68 17.61 -4.05
N LYS A 87 -1.67 17.33 -2.73
CA LYS A 87 -1.13 18.26 -1.72
C LYS A 87 0.31 18.62 -2.08
N ASP A 88 0.74 19.84 -1.75
CA ASP A 88 2.04 20.40 -2.16
C ASP A 88 3.21 19.42 -2.05
N THR A 89 3.33 18.74 -0.90
CA THR A 89 4.37 17.73 -0.63
C THR A 89 4.43 16.60 -1.65
N TYR A 90 3.31 16.22 -2.25
CA TYR A 90 3.16 15.07 -3.15
C TYR A 90 3.10 15.47 -4.63
N ARG A 91 3.19 16.77 -4.95
CA ARG A 91 3.11 17.23 -6.35
C ARG A 91 4.29 16.77 -7.21
N ASN A 92 5.42 16.46 -6.59
CA ASN A 92 6.57 15.88 -7.27
C ASN A 92 7.45 15.09 -6.29
N PHE A 93 8.26 14.20 -6.84
CA PHE A 93 9.07 13.28 -6.04
C PHE A 93 10.17 13.96 -5.24
N LYS A 94 10.64 15.14 -5.66
CA LYS A 94 11.65 15.89 -4.90
C LYS A 94 11.11 16.35 -3.54
N LEU A 95 9.89 16.87 -3.50
CA LEU A 95 9.25 17.34 -2.26
C LEU A 95 8.93 16.17 -1.30
N GLU A 96 8.58 15.01 -1.86
CA GLU A 96 8.39 13.77 -1.10
C GLU A 96 9.71 13.32 -0.46
N ILE A 97 10.82 13.35 -1.22
CA ILE A 97 12.18 13.06 -0.71
C ILE A 97 12.57 14.03 0.40
N GLU A 98 12.35 15.33 0.23
CA GLU A 98 12.65 16.34 1.25
C GLU A 98 11.90 16.04 2.56
N SER A 99 10.62 15.66 2.46
CA SER A 99 9.80 15.31 3.62
C SER A 99 10.27 14.03 4.31
N LEU A 100 10.61 12.99 3.54
CA LEU A 100 11.14 11.73 4.06
C LEU A 100 12.52 11.92 4.70
N ASN A 101 13.38 12.76 4.11
CA ASN A 101 14.70 13.06 4.65
C ASN A 101 14.66 13.80 5.98
N ILE A 102 13.62 14.58 6.26
CA ILE A 102 13.41 15.16 7.60
C ILE A 102 13.17 14.04 8.62
N ILE A 103 12.43 13.00 8.25
CA ILE A 103 12.10 11.87 9.14
C ILE A 103 13.32 10.97 9.33
N PHE A 104 13.99 10.59 8.24
CA PHE A 104 15.09 9.62 8.21
C PHE A 104 16.47 10.28 8.14
N LYS A 105 16.58 11.56 8.56
CA LYS A 105 17.85 12.30 8.69
C LYS A 105 18.72 12.30 7.43
N GLY A 106 18.10 12.28 6.25
CA GLY A 106 18.81 12.31 4.96
C GLY A 106 19.57 11.02 4.60
N THR A 107 19.32 9.91 5.30
CA THR A 107 20.05 8.64 5.09
C THR A 107 19.46 7.76 4.00
N GLY A 108 18.23 8.05 3.54
CA GLY A 108 17.59 7.28 2.49
C GLY A 108 18.09 7.63 1.08
N VAL A 109 17.83 6.71 0.16
CA VAL A 109 18.30 6.73 -1.21
C VAL A 109 17.10 6.78 -2.15
N ALA A 110 17.05 7.81 -3.00
CA ALA A 110 16.00 7.96 -3.99
C ALA A 110 16.43 7.45 -5.39
N ARG A 111 15.49 6.84 -6.11
CA ARG A 111 15.63 6.34 -7.48
C ARG A 111 14.39 6.65 -8.30
N CYS A 112 14.59 6.84 -9.60
CA CYS A 112 13.53 6.95 -10.60
C CYS A 112 13.80 5.90 -11.67
N LEU A 113 12.88 4.95 -11.84
CA LEU A 113 12.91 3.94 -12.88
C LEU A 113 11.99 4.40 -14.00
N ARG A 114 12.57 4.93 -15.08
CA ARG A 114 11.81 5.42 -16.24
C ARG A 114 11.75 4.37 -17.34
N SER A 115 10.58 4.24 -17.95
CA SER A 115 10.41 3.45 -19.17
C SER A 115 11.21 4.07 -20.32
N SER A 116 11.86 3.22 -21.12
CA SER A 116 12.51 3.66 -22.37
C SER A 116 11.54 3.83 -23.53
N LYS A 117 10.28 3.39 -23.36
CA LYS A 117 9.26 3.33 -24.42
C LYS A 117 8.06 4.24 -24.18
N THR A 118 7.83 4.62 -22.92
CA THR A 118 6.69 5.42 -22.48
C THR A 118 7.17 6.53 -21.55
N ASP A 119 6.32 7.49 -21.24
CA ASP A 119 6.62 8.52 -20.24
C ASP A 119 6.40 8.03 -18.79
N ASP A 120 6.10 6.75 -18.61
CA ASP A 120 5.91 6.17 -17.30
C ASP A 120 7.21 6.13 -16.50
N SER A 121 7.09 6.48 -15.23
CA SER A 121 8.17 6.44 -14.27
C SER A 121 7.67 5.84 -12.96
N TRP A 122 8.50 5.03 -12.32
CA TRP A 122 8.27 4.53 -10.98
C TRP A 122 9.35 5.11 -10.05
N TYR A 123 8.89 5.76 -8.99
CA TYR A 123 9.73 6.44 -8.02
C TYR A 123 9.87 5.59 -6.78
N LEU A 124 11.08 5.55 -6.21
CA LEU A 124 11.40 4.80 -5.01
C LEU A 124 12.32 5.61 -4.10
N TYR A 125 11.90 5.76 -2.86
CA TYR A 125 12.77 6.15 -1.74
C TYR A 125 12.95 4.91 -0.86
N ALA A 126 14.20 4.53 -0.66
CA ALA A 126 14.56 3.37 0.16
C ALA A 126 15.51 3.76 1.29
N LEU A 127 15.27 3.27 2.49
CA LEU A 127 16.24 3.24 3.57
C LEU A 127 16.69 1.80 3.74
N HIS A 128 17.99 1.57 3.59
CA HIS A 128 18.64 0.33 4.01
C HIS A 128 19.77 0.75 4.95
N PRO A 129 19.66 0.54 6.28
CA PRO A 129 20.69 0.86 7.24
C PRO A 129 21.97 0.13 6.85
N VAL A 130 22.91 0.88 6.26
CA VAL A 130 24.13 0.34 5.64
C VAL A 130 25.07 -0.31 6.67
N GLU A 131 24.81 -0.16 7.97
CA GLU A 131 25.78 -0.52 9.02
C GLU A 131 25.20 -1.29 10.24
N CYS A 132 23.89 -1.50 10.38
CA CYS A 132 23.32 -1.91 11.68
C CYS A 132 22.83 -3.36 11.83
N PHE A 133 22.70 -4.14 10.77
CA PHE A 133 22.25 -5.54 10.92
C PHE A 133 23.36 -6.49 10.56
N GLY A 134 23.77 -7.26 11.57
CA GLY A 134 24.77 -8.31 11.44
C GLY A 134 24.42 -9.30 10.34
N LYS A 135 25.35 -10.22 10.07
CA LYS A 135 25.29 -11.32 9.11
C LYS A 135 24.17 -12.35 9.41
N GLU A 136 23.00 -11.91 9.83
CA GLU A 136 21.83 -12.75 9.98
C GLU A 136 21.29 -13.10 8.60
N LYS A 137 20.81 -14.34 8.50
CA LYS A 137 20.27 -14.89 7.27
C LYS A 137 18.95 -14.17 7.00
N GLN A 138 18.96 -13.22 6.06
CA GLN A 138 17.74 -12.53 5.65
C GLN A 138 16.69 -13.56 5.24
N ASN A 139 15.48 -13.43 5.78
CA ASN A 139 14.36 -14.24 5.32
C ASN A 139 14.05 -13.84 3.87
N PRO A 140 13.71 -14.80 3.00
CA PRO A 140 13.33 -14.47 1.63
C PRO A 140 12.05 -13.61 1.66
N ASP A 141 12.14 -12.39 1.14
CA ASP A 141 11.00 -11.48 0.94
C ASP A 141 11.00 -10.98 -0.52
N GLN A 142 9.82 -10.92 -1.14
CA GLN A 142 9.64 -10.55 -2.53
C GLN A 142 8.30 -9.81 -2.69
N THR A 143 8.32 -8.71 -3.45
CA THR A 143 7.12 -7.92 -3.76
C THR A 143 6.99 -7.73 -5.27
N LEU A 144 5.81 -8.03 -5.82
CA LEU A 144 5.47 -7.80 -7.22
C LEU A 144 4.30 -6.81 -7.29
N GLU A 145 4.48 -5.74 -8.06
CA GLU A 145 3.42 -4.78 -8.38
C GLU A 145 3.12 -4.81 -9.87
N ILE A 146 1.84 -4.97 -10.23
CA ILE A 146 1.34 -4.85 -11.60
C ILE A 146 0.42 -3.64 -11.64
N LEU A 147 0.87 -2.56 -12.29
CA LEU A 147 0.14 -1.29 -12.39
C LEU A 147 -0.41 -1.16 -13.80
N MET A 148 -1.73 -1.11 -13.93
CA MET A 148 -2.42 -1.16 -15.22
C MET A 148 -3.21 0.13 -15.46
N THR A 149 -3.18 0.62 -16.69
CA THR A 149 -3.98 1.75 -17.16
C THR A 149 -4.62 1.39 -18.51
N ASN A 150 -5.62 2.15 -18.94
CA ASN A 150 -6.34 1.91 -20.21
C ASN A 150 -6.91 0.48 -20.32
N LEU A 151 -7.50 0.00 -19.22
CA LEU A 151 -8.16 -1.31 -19.13
C LEU A 151 -9.40 -1.37 -20.06
N ASP A 152 -9.75 -2.57 -20.53
CA ASP A 152 -10.91 -2.77 -21.40
C ASP A 152 -12.20 -2.28 -20.70
N PRO A 153 -12.94 -1.32 -21.28
CA PRO A 153 -14.17 -0.80 -20.68
C PRO A 153 -15.22 -1.86 -20.39
N HIS A 154 -15.31 -2.93 -21.20
CA HIS A 154 -16.27 -4.02 -20.97
C HIS A 154 -15.90 -4.85 -19.73
N VAL A 155 -14.61 -5.08 -19.51
CA VAL A 155 -14.13 -5.75 -18.29
C VAL A 155 -14.37 -4.85 -17.07
N MET A 156 -14.13 -3.54 -17.20
CA MET A 156 -14.32 -2.59 -16.10
C MET A 156 -15.78 -2.45 -15.64
N GLN A 157 -16.76 -2.77 -16.50
CA GLN A 157 -18.17 -2.77 -16.10
C GLN A 157 -18.46 -3.71 -14.92
N ILE A 158 -17.71 -4.81 -14.78
CA ILE A 158 -17.86 -5.78 -13.67
C ILE A 158 -17.73 -5.07 -12.31
N PHE A 159 -16.91 -4.02 -12.21
CA PHE A 159 -16.64 -3.31 -10.95
C PHE A 159 -17.60 -2.13 -10.68
N THR A 160 -18.82 -2.21 -11.20
CA THR A 160 -19.89 -1.24 -10.98
C THR A 160 -21.04 -1.86 -10.20
N LYS A 161 -21.79 -1.04 -9.45
CA LYS A 161 -23.02 -1.49 -8.77
C LYS A 161 -24.17 -1.79 -9.74
N GLU A 162 -24.09 -1.30 -10.97
CA GLU A 162 -25.04 -1.59 -12.03
C GLU A 162 -24.89 -3.03 -12.52
N GLN A 163 -23.64 -3.50 -12.70
CA GLN A 163 -23.36 -4.84 -13.23
C GLN A 163 -23.22 -5.91 -12.13
N SER A 164 -22.63 -5.56 -10.99
CA SER A 164 -22.37 -6.50 -9.90
C SER A 164 -23.20 -6.15 -8.66
N ALA A 165 -24.00 -7.12 -8.21
CA ALA A 165 -24.84 -6.96 -7.02
C ALA A 165 -24.02 -6.72 -5.74
N ASN A 166 -22.84 -7.35 -5.62
CA ASN A 166 -21.95 -7.23 -4.47
C ASN A 166 -20.49 -7.53 -4.85
N ALA A 167 -19.58 -7.31 -3.90
CA ALA A 167 -18.15 -7.50 -4.10
C ALA A 167 -17.76 -8.96 -4.36
N SER A 168 -18.47 -9.92 -3.76
CA SER A 168 -18.21 -11.35 -4.01
C SER A 168 -18.54 -11.74 -5.45
N GLN A 169 -19.65 -11.24 -5.99
CA GLN A 169 -20.01 -11.43 -7.41
C GLN A 169 -18.95 -10.84 -8.34
N ALA A 170 -18.53 -9.59 -8.09
CA ALA A 170 -17.49 -8.94 -8.89
C ALA A 170 -16.15 -9.72 -8.85
N THR A 171 -15.81 -10.33 -7.70
CA THR A 171 -14.60 -11.15 -7.53
C THR A 171 -14.65 -12.45 -8.33
N GLN A 172 -15.83 -13.07 -8.42
CA GLN A 172 -16.05 -14.30 -9.18
C GLN A 172 -16.04 -14.00 -10.68
N ASP A 173 -16.86 -13.04 -11.13
CA ASP A 173 -17.06 -12.74 -12.55
C ASP A 173 -15.81 -12.19 -13.23
N SER A 174 -14.96 -11.46 -12.49
CA SER A 174 -13.68 -10.96 -13.00
C SER A 174 -12.58 -12.03 -13.05
N GLY A 175 -12.79 -13.21 -12.46
CA GLY A 175 -11.77 -14.23 -12.29
C GLY A 175 -10.71 -13.92 -11.22
N ILE A 176 -10.84 -12.82 -10.46
CA ILE A 176 -9.89 -12.46 -9.39
C ILE A 176 -9.76 -13.57 -8.35
N SER A 177 -10.86 -14.29 -8.07
CA SER A 177 -10.86 -15.42 -7.12
C SER A 177 -9.90 -16.56 -7.50
N GLU A 178 -9.51 -16.66 -8.78
CA GLU A 178 -8.70 -17.74 -9.31
C GLU A 178 -7.22 -17.36 -9.50
N LEU A 179 -6.88 -16.06 -9.43
CA LEU A 179 -5.53 -15.55 -9.67
C LEU A 179 -4.50 -16.15 -8.70
N LEU A 180 -4.85 -16.22 -7.42
CA LEU A 180 -4.02 -16.79 -6.36
C LEU A 180 -4.86 -17.75 -5.52
N PRO A 181 -4.80 -19.06 -5.79
CA PRO A 181 -5.63 -20.03 -5.09
C PRO A 181 -5.26 -20.09 -3.59
N ASN A 182 -6.24 -20.44 -2.76
CA ASN A 182 -6.12 -20.59 -1.30
C ASN A 182 -5.91 -19.28 -0.51
N MET A 183 -6.25 -18.13 -1.10
CA MET A 183 -6.33 -16.86 -0.39
C MET A 183 -7.70 -16.70 0.30
N LYS A 184 -7.70 -16.24 1.55
CA LYS A 184 -8.91 -15.67 2.17
C LYS A 184 -9.06 -14.25 1.64
N ILE A 185 -10.14 -14.01 0.91
CA ILE A 185 -10.44 -12.72 0.27
C ILE A 185 -11.37 -11.90 1.16
N ASP A 186 -10.99 -10.65 1.39
CA ASP A 186 -11.81 -9.60 1.99
C ASP A 186 -11.98 -8.50 0.94
N ASN A 187 -13.20 -8.30 0.45
CA ASN A 187 -13.47 -7.47 -0.72
C ASN A 187 -14.55 -6.42 -0.45
N PHE A 188 -14.50 -5.35 -1.23
CA PHE A 188 -15.46 -4.26 -1.16
C PHE A 188 -15.76 -3.71 -2.55
N LEU A 189 -17.03 -3.41 -2.80
CA LEU A 189 -17.52 -2.82 -4.05
C LEU A 189 -18.14 -1.47 -3.71
N PHE A 190 -17.52 -0.41 -4.22
CA PHE A 190 -17.84 0.98 -3.97
C PHE A 190 -19.06 1.45 -4.78
N TYR A 191 -19.67 2.56 -4.37
CA TYR A 191 -20.78 3.19 -5.09
C TYR A 191 -20.31 4.51 -5.73
N PRO A 192 -20.65 4.79 -6.99
CA PRO A 192 -21.41 3.92 -7.91
C PRO A 192 -20.55 2.81 -8.55
N CYS A 193 -19.23 2.96 -8.53
CA CYS A 193 -18.26 2.02 -9.07
C CYS A 193 -16.97 2.03 -8.25
N GLY A 194 -16.10 1.06 -8.54
CA GLY A 194 -14.83 0.85 -7.85
C GLY A 194 -14.86 -0.44 -7.03
N TYR A 195 -13.73 -1.10 -6.94
CA TYR A 195 -13.56 -2.36 -6.22
C TYR A 195 -12.20 -2.36 -5.53
N SER A 196 -12.12 -2.98 -4.36
CA SER A 196 -10.85 -3.26 -3.69
C SER A 196 -10.94 -4.57 -2.93
N MET A 197 -9.82 -5.28 -2.85
CA MET A 197 -9.73 -6.48 -2.02
C MET A 197 -8.34 -6.69 -1.42
N ASN A 198 -8.34 -7.42 -0.30
CA ASN A 198 -7.15 -8.01 0.29
C ASN A 198 -7.27 -9.54 0.21
N GLY A 199 -6.19 -10.21 -0.17
CA GLY A 199 -6.01 -11.65 -0.04
C GLY A 199 -4.97 -11.95 1.02
N VAL A 200 -5.31 -12.83 1.98
CA VAL A 200 -4.36 -13.32 2.99
C VAL A 200 -4.30 -14.85 2.98
N ALA A 201 -3.08 -15.40 3.01
CA ALA A 201 -2.84 -16.84 3.21
C ALA A 201 -2.06 -17.12 4.50
N LYS A 202 -1.94 -18.40 4.87
CA LYS A 202 -1.25 -18.83 6.09
C LYS A 202 0.26 -18.52 6.11
N GLU A 203 0.93 -18.48 4.96
CA GLU A 203 2.39 -18.29 4.86
C GLU A 203 2.83 -16.83 4.66
N VAL A 204 2.30 -15.88 5.43
CA VAL A 204 2.58 -14.42 5.31
C VAL A 204 2.53 -13.90 3.86
N ARG A 205 1.68 -14.49 3.02
CA ARG A 205 1.46 -14.04 1.64
C ARG A 205 0.31 -13.05 1.65
N LEU A 206 0.61 -11.86 1.13
CA LEU A 206 -0.32 -10.75 1.04
C LEU A 206 -0.59 -10.49 -0.43
N TYR A 207 -1.86 -10.26 -0.77
CA TYR A 207 -2.28 -9.82 -2.08
C TYR A 207 -3.24 -8.66 -1.93
N GLN A 208 -3.14 -7.69 -2.84
CA GLN A 208 -4.05 -6.56 -2.92
C GLN A 208 -4.40 -6.36 -4.39
N ASN A 209 -5.69 -6.20 -4.66
CA ASN A 209 -6.20 -5.70 -5.93
C ASN A 209 -6.96 -4.39 -5.66
#